data_AF-A0AA88UF86-F1
#
_entry.id   AF-A0AA88UF86-F1
#
_cell.length_a   1.000
_cell.length_b   1.000
_cell.length_c   1.000
_cell.angle_alpha   90.00
_cell.angle_beta   90.00
_cell.angle_gamma   90.00
#
_symmetry.space_group_name_H-M   'P 1'
#
loop_
_entity.id
_entity.type
_entity.pdbx_description
1 polymer ?
#
loop_
_entity_poly.entity_id
_entity_poly.type
_entity_poly.pdbx_seq_one_letter_code
_entity_poly.pdbx_strand_id
1 'polypeptide(L)'
;MVEAVELKYQSMQQGSCAQTLEFQIYFNDHVDNDFNMLFKILPFSSPYFSAGVPGSFHNRLFPKGTLHLVHSNYALQWLSKVPEEVQDKNSPACNKGKTYCTWAKKEVREAYYSLFRNDWKSFLNARAEELVEGGLMAIQLPGVPHGAVPSQTGAGLLLELLGSCLDDMAKRGIISEEKVDSFNMPLYFPSAQDLERVIVMNNKFTIERMEFLSQPEKESFDPILKSLHMRAIAEGII
;
A
#
# COMPACT_ATOMS: atom_id res chain seq x y z
N MET A 1 -4.40 11.84 13.77
CA MET A 1 -3.62 10.91 14.61
C MET A 1 -3.07 11.61 15.84
N VAL A 2 -2.28 12.68 15.72
CA VAL A 2 -1.80 13.50 16.86
C VAL A 2 -2.94 13.91 17.81
N GLU A 3 -3.97 14.56 17.27
CA GLU A 3 -5.15 14.98 18.05
C GLU A 3 -5.82 13.82 18.80
N ALA A 4 -5.91 12.63 18.18
CA ALA A 4 -6.51 11.47 18.82
C ALA A 4 -5.68 10.97 20.02
N VAL A 5 -4.34 11.05 19.93
CA VAL A 5 -3.44 10.71 21.04
C VAL A 5 -3.56 11.74 22.15
N GLU A 6 -3.61 13.04 21.81
CA GLU A 6 -3.80 14.12 22.78
C GLU A 6 -5.13 13.99 23.54
N LEU A 7 -6.23 13.80 22.82
CA LEU A 7 -7.56 13.61 23.42
C LEU A 7 -7.59 12.38 24.34
N LYS A 8 -6.95 11.28 23.92
CA LYS A 8 -6.85 10.07 24.74
C LYS A 8 -6.03 10.33 26.00
N TYR A 9 -4.89 11.01 25.89
CA TYR A 9 -4.06 11.37 27.04
C TYR A 9 -4.80 12.29 28.02
N GLN A 10 -5.46 13.32 27.52
CA GLN A 10 -6.27 14.24 28.34
C GLN A 10 -7.40 13.50 29.08
N SER A 11 -8.06 12.54 28.43
CA SER A 11 -9.11 11.74 29.07
C SER A 11 -8.60 10.89 30.26
N MET A 12 -7.31 10.56 30.29
CA MET A 12 -6.68 9.78 31.35
C MET A 12 -6.20 10.63 32.53
N GLN A 13 -5.96 11.94 32.32
CA GLN A 13 -5.33 12.84 33.29
C GLN A 13 -6.33 13.58 34.21
N GLN A 14 -7.45 12.96 34.60
CA GLN A 14 -8.47 13.60 35.44
C GLN A 14 -7.89 14.13 36.77
N GLY A 15 -7.51 15.42 36.81
CA GLY A 15 -7.12 16.15 38.02
C GLY A 15 -5.66 16.60 38.14
N SER A 16 -4.79 16.36 37.15
CA SER A 16 -3.40 16.86 37.16
C SER A 16 -3.18 18.03 36.20
N CYS A 17 -2.14 18.84 36.43
CA CYS A 17 -1.74 19.90 35.50
C CYS A 17 -1.31 19.25 34.17
N ALA A 18 -2.07 19.49 33.10
CA ALA A 18 -1.83 18.88 31.80
C ALA A 18 -0.43 19.26 31.28
N GLN A 19 0.50 18.29 31.29
CA GLN A 19 1.77 18.45 30.57
C GLN A 19 1.50 18.54 29.07
N THR A 20 2.12 19.52 28.42
CA THR A 20 2.15 19.61 26.96
C THR A 20 2.95 18.44 26.40
N LEU A 21 2.33 17.63 25.55
CA LEU A 21 3.00 16.55 24.85
C LEU A 21 3.78 17.11 23.66
N GLU A 22 4.98 16.57 23.43
CA GLU A 22 5.75 16.82 22.23
C GLU A 22 5.60 15.65 21.26
N PHE A 23 5.41 15.96 19.98
CA PHE A 23 5.26 14.96 18.93
C PHE A 23 6.35 15.11 17.89
N GLN A 24 6.97 13.98 17.52
CA GLN A 24 7.88 13.89 16.38
C GLN A 24 7.23 12.99 15.31
N ILE A 25 7.01 13.54 14.12
CA ILE A 25 6.44 12.84 12.98
C ILE A 25 7.53 12.60 11.92
N TYR A 26 7.57 11.38 11.41
CA TYR A 26 8.42 11.01 10.29
C TYR A 26 7.56 10.72 9.07
N PHE A 27 7.82 11.43 7.98
CA PHE A 27 7.21 11.17 6.68
C PHE A 27 8.16 10.29 5.88
N ASN A 28 7.81 9.03 5.68
CA ASN A 28 8.59 8.09 4.90
C ASN A 28 7.96 7.86 3.53
N ASP A 29 8.79 7.84 2.49
CA ASP A 29 8.45 7.41 1.14
C ASP A 29 9.74 6.96 0.42
N HIS A 30 9.63 6.49 -0.82
CA HIS A 30 10.75 6.19 -1.69
C HIS A 30 11.70 7.39 -1.84
N VAL A 31 12.98 7.10 -2.14
CA VAL A 31 14.02 8.13 -2.31
C VAL A 31 13.65 9.15 -3.40
N ASP A 32 12.96 8.69 -4.43
CA ASP A 32 12.58 9.51 -5.59
C ASP A 32 11.29 10.31 -5.38
N ASN A 33 10.64 10.19 -4.21
CA ASN A 33 9.47 10.98 -3.88
C ASN A 33 9.81 12.47 -3.76
N ASP A 34 8.87 13.35 -4.12
CA ASP A 34 9.07 14.80 -4.04
C ASP A 34 8.88 15.34 -2.61
N PHE A 35 9.88 15.09 -1.76
CA PHE A 35 9.94 15.65 -0.41
C PHE A 35 9.97 17.19 -0.40
N ASN A 36 10.42 17.84 -1.48
CA ASN A 36 10.42 19.30 -1.55
C ASN A 36 8.98 19.83 -1.60
N MET A 37 8.10 19.19 -2.37
CA MET A 37 6.68 19.53 -2.38
C MET A 37 6.06 19.27 -1.00
N LEU A 38 6.35 18.13 -0.38
CA LEU A 38 5.88 17.82 0.98
C LEU A 38 6.25 18.93 1.98
N PHE A 39 7.53 19.30 2.05
CA PHE A 39 7.98 20.32 3.01
C PHE A 39 7.44 21.72 2.75
N LYS A 40 7.05 22.04 1.50
CA LYS A 40 6.38 23.31 1.17
C LYS A 40 4.93 23.36 1.64
N ILE A 41 4.23 22.22 1.70
CA ILE A 41 2.81 22.16 2.08
C ILE A 41 2.60 21.90 3.58
N LEU A 42 3.63 21.48 4.32
CA LEU A 42 3.52 21.27 5.75
C LEU A 42 3.17 22.58 6.48
N PRO A 43 2.25 22.55 7.47
CA PRO A 43 1.86 23.75 8.18
C PRO A 43 3.01 24.26 9.07
N PHE A 44 3.37 25.54 8.93
CA PHE A 44 4.41 26.17 9.74
C PHE A 44 4.12 26.19 11.25
N SER A 45 2.84 26.16 11.66
CA SER A 45 2.40 26.20 13.06
C SER A 45 1.83 24.85 13.52
N SER A 46 2.50 23.76 13.17
CA SER A 46 2.08 22.42 13.58
C SER A 46 2.45 22.16 15.05
N PRO A 47 1.59 21.49 15.85
CA PRO A 47 1.90 21.10 17.22
C PRO A 47 2.89 19.92 17.31
N TYR A 48 3.73 19.74 16.27
CA TYR A 48 4.65 18.62 16.13
C TYR A 48 5.89 19.01 15.32
N PHE A 49 6.99 18.35 15.62
CA PHE A 49 8.20 18.37 14.81
C PHE A 49 8.08 17.34 13.67
N SER A 50 8.65 17.66 12.51
CA SER A 50 8.57 16.79 11.34
C SER A 50 9.94 16.54 10.72
N ALA A 51 10.11 15.35 10.14
CA ALA A 51 11.28 14.98 9.35
C ALA A 51 10.86 14.08 8.18
N GLY A 52 11.55 14.20 7.05
CA GLY A 52 11.43 13.25 5.94
C GLY A 52 12.43 12.11 6.08
N VAL A 53 12.02 10.89 5.72
CA VAL A 53 12.84 9.68 5.80
C VAL A 53 12.79 8.98 4.44
N PRO A 54 13.75 9.21 3.54
CA PRO A 54 13.76 8.58 2.24
C PRO A 54 14.21 7.11 2.34
N GLY A 55 13.45 6.21 1.73
CA GLY A 55 13.78 4.78 1.66
C GLY A 55 12.56 3.87 1.59
N SER A 56 12.74 2.66 1.05
CA SER A 56 11.64 1.69 0.96
C SER A 56 11.24 1.19 2.36
N PHE A 57 9.94 1.23 2.64
CA PHE A 57 9.37 0.69 3.88
C PHE A 57 9.52 -0.84 4.01
N HIS A 58 9.86 -1.57 2.95
CA HIS A 58 10.18 -3.00 3.07
C HIS A 58 11.46 -3.26 3.87
N ASN A 59 12.29 -2.23 4.08
CA ASN A 59 13.54 -2.29 4.83
C ASN A 59 13.45 -1.54 6.16
N ARG A 60 14.50 -1.68 6.96
CA ARG A 60 14.71 -0.87 8.17
C ARG A 60 15.04 0.57 7.77
N LEU A 61 14.38 1.52 8.43
CA LEU A 61 14.47 2.96 8.24
C LEU A 61 14.87 3.69 9.54
N PHE A 62 14.61 3.08 10.70
CA PHE A 62 14.81 3.72 12.00
C PHE A 62 15.71 2.91 12.94
N PRO A 63 16.33 3.56 13.94
CA PRO A 63 16.98 2.85 15.05
C PRO A 63 15.99 1.98 15.82
N LYS A 64 16.53 1.06 16.62
CA LYS A 64 15.70 0.11 17.38
C LYS A 64 14.89 0.85 18.46
N GLY A 65 13.59 0.55 18.60
CA GLY A 65 12.75 1.04 19.68
C GLY A 65 12.59 2.57 19.71
N THR A 66 12.44 3.21 18.56
CA THR A 66 12.26 4.67 18.45
C THR A 66 10.83 5.08 18.10
N LEU A 67 10.06 4.19 17.48
CA LEU A 67 8.71 4.50 17.01
C LEU A 67 7.67 4.04 18.04
N HIS A 68 6.75 4.93 18.42
CA HIS A 68 5.61 4.59 19.28
C HIS A 68 4.39 4.15 18.46
N LEU A 69 4.22 4.74 17.28
CA LEU A 69 3.08 4.53 16.41
C LEU A 69 3.53 4.57 14.95
N VAL A 70 3.12 3.57 14.17
CA VAL A 70 3.34 3.53 12.71
C VAL A 70 1.98 3.63 12.03
N HIS A 71 1.93 4.45 10.98
CA HIS A 71 0.75 4.57 10.13
C HIS A 71 1.13 4.33 8.68
N SER A 72 0.39 3.47 7.99
CA SER A 72 0.56 3.23 6.56
C SER A 72 -0.81 3.20 5.89
N ASN A 73 -1.00 4.01 4.87
CA ASN A 73 -2.28 4.13 4.16
C ASN A 73 -2.05 4.06 2.65
N TYR A 74 -2.72 3.12 1.98
CA TYR A 74 -2.61 2.89 0.52
C TYR A 74 -1.15 2.76 0.03
N ALA A 75 -0.30 2.08 0.79
CA ALA A 75 1.10 1.80 0.41
C ALA A 75 1.40 0.30 0.29
N LEU A 76 0.94 -0.53 1.24
CA LEU A 76 1.35 -1.94 1.36
C LEU A 76 0.74 -2.90 0.33
N GLN A 77 -0.09 -2.40 -0.59
CA GLN A 77 -0.48 -3.14 -1.79
C GLN A 77 0.60 -3.11 -2.90
N TRP A 78 1.54 -2.17 -2.82
CA TRP A 78 2.68 -2.08 -3.73
C TRP A 78 3.75 -3.10 -3.35
N LEU A 79 4.08 -3.95 -4.30
CA LEU A 79 5.15 -4.93 -4.17
C LEU A 79 6.50 -4.26 -4.41
N SER A 80 7.55 -4.87 -3.86
CA SER A 80 8.94 -4.40 -4.06
C SER A 80 9.37 -4.46 -5.53
N LYS A 81 8.76 -5.33 -6.32
CA LYS A 81 8.97 -5.49 -7.76
C LYS A 81 7.81 -6.27 -8.40
N VAL A 82 7.87 -6.47 -9.71
CA VAL A 82 7.03 -7.44 -10.42
C VAL A 82 7.60 -8.84 -10.19
N PRO A 83 6.78 -9.89 -9.95
CA PRO A 83 7.25 -11.26 -9.91
C PRO A 83 7.89 -11.67 -11.24
N GLU A 84 9.10 -12.23 -11.22
CA GLU A 84 9.85 -12.56 -12.45
C GLU A 84 9.12 -13.65 -13.26
N GLU A 85 8.44 -14.56 -12.56
CA GLU A 85 7.72 -15.68 -13.13
C GLU A 85 6.52 -15.26 -13.98
N VAL A 86 5.98 -14.04 -13.78
CA VAL A 86 4.85 -13.55 -14.58
C VAL A 86 5.30 -12.90 -15.89
N GLN A 87 6.58 -12.53 -15.98
CA GLN A 87 7.19 -11.95 -17.17
C GLN A 87 7.87 -13.00 -18.07
N ASP A 88 8.21 -14.17 -17.53
CA ASP A 88 8.77 -15.27 -18.30
C ASP A 88 7.70 -15.96 -19.17
N LYS A 89 7.85 -15.90 -20.48
CA LYS A 89 6.94 -16.51 -21.47
C LYS A 89 6.85 -18.04 -21.36
N ASN A 90 7.88 -18.69 -20.80
CA ASN A 90 7.91 -20.15 -20.62
C ASN A 90 7.36 -20.58 -19.26
N SER A 91 7.15 -19.64 -18.35
CA SER A 91 6.63 -19.91 -17.01
C SER A 91 5.14 -20.23 -17.08
N PRO A 92 4.67 -21.23 -16.30
CA PRO A 92 3.23 -21.44 -16.15
C PRO A 92 2.55 -20.24 -15.48
N ALA A 93 3.28 -19.36 -14.80
CA ALA A 93 2.78 -18.11 -14.24
C ALA A 93 2.80 -16.92 -15.21
N CYS A 94 3.19 -17.08 -16.48
CA CYS A 94 3.15 -16.00 -17.47
C CYS A 94 1.76 -15.33 -17.52
N ASN A 95 1.70 -14.00 -17.33
CA ASN A 95 0.46 -13.22 -17.25
C ASN A 95 0.02 -12.63 -18.59
N LYS A 96 0.15 -13.42 -19.66
CA LYS A 96 -0.14 -13.00 -21.04
C LYS A 96 -1.54 -12.37 -21.17
N GLY A 97 -1.63 -11.23 -21.88
CA GLY A 97 -2.88 -10.52 -22.15
C GLY A 97 -3.51 -9.82 -20.94
N LYS A 98 -2.80 -9.75 -19.80
CA LYS A 98 -3.24 -9.05 -18.60
C LYS A 98 -2.07 -8.22 -18.04
N THR A 99 -2.40 -7.12 -17.38
CA THR A 99 -1.42 -6.14 -16.90
C THR A 99 -1.30 -6.09 -15.38
N TYR A 100 -2.04 -6.96 -14.67
CA TYR A 100 -1.98 -7.09 -13.21
C TYR A 100 -2.54 -8.45 -12.76
N CYS A 101 -2.44 -8.75 -11.46
CA CYS A 101 -2.96 -9.99 -10.88
C CYS A 101 -4.49 -9.95 -10.71
N THR A 102 -5.22 -10.57 -11.64
CA THR A 102 -6.71 -10.64 -11.64
C THR A 102 -7.28 -11.76 -10.76
N TRP A 103 -6.43 -12.62 -10.20
CA TRP A 103 -6.78 -13.89 -9.54
C TRP A 103 -7.42 -14.95 -10.44
N ALA A 104 -7.55 -14.72 -11.75
CA ALA A 104 -8.15 -15.68 -12.67
C ALA A 104 -7.25 -16.91 -12.91
N LYS A 105 -5.94 -16.70 -12.98
CA LYS A 105 -4.94 -17.75 -13.20
C LYS A 105 -4.21 -18.06 -11.89
N LYS A 106 -4.26 -19.32 -11.45
CA LYS A 106 -3.74 -19.76 -10.15
C LYS A 106 -2.25 -19.47 -10.01
N GLU A 107 -1.47 -19.78 -11.03
CA GLU A 107 -0.01 -19.66 -11.03
C GLU A 107 0.43 -18.19 -10.95
N VAL A 108 -0.28 -17.30 -11.65
CA VAL A 108 -0.08 -15.84 -11.54
C VAL A 108 -0.38 -15.38 -10.11
N ARG A 109 -1.52 -15.80 -9.55
CA ARG A 109 -1.90 -15.44 -8.18
C ARG A 109 -0.87 -15.93 -7.16
N GLU A 110 -0.38 -17.15 -7.31
CA GLU A 110 0.64 -17.73 -6.42
C GLU A 110 1.97 -16.99 -6.50
N ALA A 111 2.43 -16.61 -7.70
CA ALA A 111 3.65 -15.81 -7.89
C ALA A 111 3.53 -14.44 -7.18
N TYR A 112 2.44 -13.71 -7.43
CA TYR A 112 2.17 -12.43 -6.76
C TYR A 112 2.03 -12.56 -5.25
N TYR A 113 1.30 -13.57 -4.76
CA TYR A 113 1.11 -13.78 -3.33
C TYR A 113 2.40 -14.22 -2.62
N SER A 114 3.27 -14.97 -3.29
CA SER A 114 4.59 -15.33 -2.77
C SER A 114 5.45 -14.09 -2.53
N LEU A 115 5.51 -13.18 -3.51
CA LEU A 115 6.22 -11.91 -3.37
C LEU A 115 5.60 -11.03 -2.28
N PHE A 116 4.27 -10.87 -2.29
CA PHE A 116 3.53 -10.15 -1.25
C PHE A 116 3.86 -10.65 0.16
N ARG A 117 3.91 -11.97 0.36
CA ARG A 117 4.27 -12.57 1.65
C ARG A 117 5.70 -12.19 2.07
N ASN A 118 6.65 -12.23 1.15
CA ASN A 118 8.05 -11.89 1.43
C ASN A 118 8.22 -10.41 1.74
N ASP A 119 7.55 -9.54 1.01
CA ASP A 119 7.52 -8.10 1.22
C ASP A 119 6.91 -7.76 2.59
N TRP A 120 5.77 -8.36 2.92
CA TRP A 120 5.13 -8.19 4.24
C TRP A 120 5.98 -8.74 5.38
N LYS A 121 6.62 -9.89 5.20
CA LYS A 121 7.54 -10.43 6.20
C LYS A 121 8.69 -9.46 6.46
N SER A 122 9.25 -8.85 5.42
CA SER A 122 10.35 -7.89 5.52
C SER A 122 9.90 -6.61 6.20
N PHE A 123 8.76 -6.04 5.78
CA PHE A 123 8.12 -4.89 6.40
C PHE A 123 7.87 -5.13 7.91
N LEU A 124 7.18 -6.21 8.27
CA LEU A 124 6.86 -6.52 9.67
C LEU A 124 8.14 -6.74 10.49
N ASN A 125 9.14 -7.42 9.94
CA ASN A 125 10.42 -7.61 10.64
C ASN A 125 11.12 -6.28 10.94
N ALA A 126 11.17 -5.37 9.97
CA ALA A 126 11.75 -4.05 10.15
C ALA A 126 10.97 -3.25 11.21
N ARG A 127 9.63 -3.20 11.09
CA ARG A 127 8.78 -2.47 12.03
C ARG A 127 8.88 -3.02 13.45
N ALA A 128 9.02 -4.33 13.62
CA ALA A 128 9.14 -4.95 14.94
C ALA A 128 10.45 -4.59 15.66
N GLU A 129 11.51 -4.26 14.92
CA GLU A 129 12.75 -3.76 15.51
C GLU A 129 12.64 -2.27 15.86
N GLU A 130 11.94 -1.49 15.05
CA GLU A 130 11.86 -0.03 15.17
C GLU A 130 10.83 0.44 16.19
N LEU A 131 9.76 -0.33 16.37
CA LEU A 131 8.74 -0.06 17.37
C LEU A 131 9.25 -0.32 18.79
N VAL A 132 8.83 0.54 19.72
CA VAL A 132 8.96 0.28 21.15
C VAL A 132 8.08 -0.91 21.55
N GLU A 133 8.37 -1.52 22.70
CA GLU A 133 7.48 -2.50 23.30
C GLU A 133 6.11 -1.88 23.58
N GLY A 134 5.03 -2.54 23.15
CA GLY A 134 3.67 -2.03 23.23
C GLY A 134 3.32 -0.96 22.18
N GLY A 135 4.22 -0.65 21.26
CA GLY A 135 3.95 0.25 20.13
C GLY A 135 2.87 -0.29 19.18
N LEU A 136 2.17 0.61 18.49
CA LEU A 136 1.03 0.26 17.66
C LEU A 136 1.30 0.51 16.17
N MET A 137 0.60 -0.24 15.32
CA MET A 137 0.55 0.01 13.88
C MET A 137 -0.91 0.13 13.41
N ALA A 138 -1.19 1.17 12.63
CA ALA A 138 -2.45 1.35 11.93
C ALA A 138 -2.19 1.26 10.43
N ILE A 139 -2.78 0.24 9.79
CA ILE A 139 -2.56 -0.08 8.38
C ILE A 139 -3.89 -0.06 7.64
N GLN A 140 -3.95 0.68 6.54
CA GLN A 140 -5.06 0.68 5.59
C GLN A 140 -4.51 0.48 4.19
N LEU A 141 -5.11 -0.44 3.43
CA LEU A 141 -4.76 -0.73 2.04
C LEU A 141 -5.98 -1.23 1.28
N PRO A 142 -6.01 -1.10 -0.06
CA PRO A 142 -7.06 -1.72 -0.86
C PRO A 142 -6.97 -3.24 -0.74
N GLY A 143 -8.12 -3.87 -0.46
CA GLY A 143 -8.24 -5.31 -0.36
C GLY A 143 -9.43 -5.83 -1.15
N VAL A 144 -9.49 -7.15 -1.32
CA VAL A 144 -10.59 -7.82 -2.01
C VAL A 144 -11.57 -8.39 -0.97
N PRO A 145 -12.86 -8.02 -1.03
CA PRO A 145 -13.89 -8.59 -0.14
C PRO A 145 -13.96 -10.12 -0.23
N HIS A 146 -14.42 -10.76 0.83
CA HIS A 146 -14.61 -12.21 0.84
C HIS A 146 -15.58 -12.63 -0.28
N GLY A 147 -15.21 -13.65 -1.06
CA GLY A 147 -16.00 -14.16 -2.17
C GLY A 147 -15.96 -13.30 -3.45
N ALA A 148 -15.28 -12.15 -3.43
CA ALA A 148 -15.08 -11.31 -4.61
C ALA A 148 -13.76 -11.61 -5.32
N VAL A 149 -13.63 -11.11 -6.55
CA VAL A 149 -12.37 -11.05 -7.30
C VAL A 149 -11.91 -9.60 -7.48
N PRO A 150 -10.61 -9.35 -7.75
CA PRO A 150 -10.08 -8.00 -7.91
C PRO A 150 -10.89 -7.10 -8.86
N SER A 151 -11.33 -7.62 -10.02
CA SER A 151 -12.10 -6.84 -11.01
C SER A 151 -13.48 -6.36 -10.52
N GLN A 152 -14.02 -6.95 -9.45
CA GLN A 152 -15.26 -6.49 -8.80
C GLN A 152 -15.02 -5.36 -7.78
N THR A 153 -13.76 -4.98 -7.55
CA THR A 153 -13.39 -3.83 -6.72
C THR A 153 -13.16 -2.59 -7.59
N GLY A 154 -13.33 -1.39 -7.04
CA GLY A 154 -13.08 -0.15 -7.78
C GLY A 154 -11.64 -0.05 -8.31
N ALA A 155 -10.65 -0.42 -7.49
CA ALA A 155 -9.23 -0.40 -7.90
C ALA A 155 -8.93 -1.43 -9.00
N GLY A 156 -9.41 -2.67 -8.85
CA GLY A 156 -9.16 -3.70 -9.85
C GLY A 156 -9.90 -3.44 -11.17
N LEU A 157 -11.12 -2.90 -11.13
CA LEU A 157 -11.84 -2.50 -12.34
C LEU A 157 -11.03 -1.46 -13.15
N LEU A 158 -10.47 -0.45 -12.47
CA LEU A 158 -9.68 0.59 -13.15
C LEU A 158 -8.40 0.04 -13.78
N LEU A 159 -7.75 -0.94 -13.13
CA LEU A 159 -6.59 -1.64 -13.70
C LEU A 159 -6.95 -2.54 -14.88
N GLU A 160 -8.12 -3.18 -14.86
CA GLU A 160 -8.61 -3.97 -16.00
C GLU A 160 -8.96 -3.09 -17.20
N LEU A 161 -9.54 -1.91 -16.97
CA LEU A 161 -9.77 -0.91 -18.00
C LEU A 161 -8.45 -0.39 -18.57
N LEU A 162 -7.45 -0.12 -17.73
CA LEU A 162 -6.11 0.28 -18.17
C LEU A 162 -5.46 -0.78 -19.07
N GLY A 163 -5.51 -2.06 -18.68
CA GLY A 163 -5.04 -3.15 -19.52
C GLY A 163 -5.78 -3.24 -20.86
N SER A 164 -7.10 -3.03 -20.86
CA SER A 164 -7.92 -3.02 -22.08
C SER A 164 -7.54 -1.86 -23.01
N CYS A 165 -7.27 -0.67 -22.47
CA CYS A 165 -6.79 0.48 -23.24
C CYS A 165 -5.43 0.19 -23.91
N LEU A 166 -4.50 -0.45 -23.19
CA LEU A 166 -3.20 -0.84 -23.73
C LEU A 166 -3.34 -1.89 -24.85
N ASP A 167 -4.22 -2.87 -24.68
CA ASP A 167 -4.54 -3.85 -25.71
C ASP A 167 -5.14 -3.20 -26.98
N ASP A 168 -6.06 -2.24 -26.81
CA ASP A 168 -6.61 -1.48 -27.94
C ASP A 168 -5.54 -0.63 -28.65
N MET A 169 -4.58 -0.06 -27.91
CA MET A 169 -3.43 0.62 -28.50
C MET A 169 -2.55 -0.34 -29.30
N ALA A 170 -2.36 -1.58 -28.84
CA ALA A 170 -1.60 -2.60 -29.55
C ALA A 170 -2.30 -3.04 -30.85
N LYS A 171 -3.62 -3.30 -30.80
CA LYS A 171 -4.45 -3.61 -31.98
C LYS A 171 -4.42 -2.52 -33.04
N ARG A 172 -4.27 -1.25 -32.62
CA ARG A 172 -4.13 -0.09 -33.52
C ARG A 172 -2.70 0.15 -34.00
N GLY A 173 -1.73 -0.67 -33.58
CA GLY A 173 -0.33 -0.56 -33.96
C GLY A 173 0.43 0.60 -33.31
N ILE A 174 -0.11 1.20 -32.23
CA ILE A 174 0.55 2.31 -31.51
C ILE A 174 1.68 1.75 -30.62
N ILE A 175 1.47 0.57 -30.04
CA ILE A 175 2.46 -0.20 -29.29
C ILE A 175 2.46 -1.65 -29.78
N SER A 176 3.49 -2.43 -29.44
CA SER A 176 3.51 -3.86 -29.75
C SER A 176 2.74 -4.68 -28.72
N GLU A 177 2.13 -5.79 -29.15
CA GLU A 177 1.48 -6.76 -28.25
C GLU A 177 2.48 -7.29 -27.19
N GLU A 178 3.73 -7.51 -27.58
CA GLU A 178 4.78 -7.94 -26.66
C GLU A 178 5.01 -6.96 -25.49
N LYS A 179 4.88 -5.65 -25.74
CA LYS A 179 4.99 -4.65 -24.66
C LYS A 179 3.86 -4.80 -23.66
N VAL A 180 2.63 -5.02 -24.14
CA VAL A 180 1.46 -5.25 -23.28
C VAL A 180 1.65 -6.54 -22.47
N ASP A 181 2.07 -7.63 -23.10
CA ASP A 181 2.27 -8.94 -22.45
C ASP A 181 3.38 -8.90 -21.39
N SER A 182 4.44 -8.12 -21.60
CA SER A 182 5.55 -7.98 -20.64
C SER A 182 5.24 -7.02 -19.49
N PHE A 183 4.27 -6.13 -19.67
CA PHE A 183 3.91 -5.11 -18.69
C PHE A 183 3.00 -5.67 -17.61
N ASN A 184 3.43 -5.53 -16.36
CA ASN A 184 2.70 -6.01 -15.20
C ASN A 184 2.83 -5.01 -14.05
N MET A 185 1.71 -4.62 -13.44
CA MET A 185 1.70 -3.76 -12.28
C MET A 185 2.23 -4.52 -11.05
N PRO A 186 3.15 -3.94 -10.26
CA PRO A 186 3.66 -4.53 -9.02
C PRO A 186 2.65 -4.31 -7.88
N LEU A 187 1.42 -4.79 -8.07
CA LEU A 187 0.31 -4.63 -7.14
C LEU A 187 -0.28 -5.98 -6.75
N TYR A 188 -0.51 -6.19 -5.46
CA TYR A 188 -1.33 -7.28 -4.95
C TYR A 188 -2.38 -6.73 -3.98
N PHE A 189 -3.65 -6.97 -4.29
CA PHE A 189 -4.76 -6.63 -3.40
C PHE A 189 -5.10 -7.86 -2.57
N PRO A 190 -4.78 -7.92 -1.28
CA PRO A 190 -4.99 -9.11 -0.48
C PRO A 190 -6.45 -9.28 -0.06
N SER A 191 -6.85 -10.52 0.20
CA SER A 191 -8.02 -10.80 1.03
C SER A 191 -7.69 -10.56 2.52
N ALA A 192 -8.71 -10.47 3.37
CA ALA A 192 -8.52 -10.44 4.82
C ALA A 192 -7.74 -11.67 5.31
N GLN A 193 -8.01 -12.85 4.74
CA GLN A 193 -7.29 -14.08 5.08
C GLN A 193 -5.81 -14.04 4.67
N ASP A 194 -5.48 -13.42 3.55
CA ASP A 194 -4.09 -13.27 3.12
C ASP A 194 -3.32 -12.37 4.10
N LEU A 195 -3.94 -11.26 4.54
CA LEU A 195 -3.37 -10.36 5.55
C LEU A 195 -3.18 -11.03 6.90
N GLU A 196 -4.22 -11.70 7.40
CA GLU A 196 -4.17 -12.41 8.68
C GLU A 196 -3.06 -13.45 8.67
N ARG A 197 -2.93 -14.24 7.60
CA ARG A 197 -1.86 -15.24 7.47
C ARG A 197 -0.47 -14.61 7.55
N VAL A 198 -0.18 -13.54 6.80
CA VAL A 198 1.17 -12.96 6.80
C VAL A 198 1.53 -12.34 8.15
N ILE A 199 0.55 -11.78 8.86
CA ILE A 199 0.75 -11.20 10.20
C ILE A 199 0.97 -12.32 11.24
N VAL A 200 0.08 -13.32 11.27
CA VAL A 200 0.18 -14.45 12.23
C VAL A 200 1.47 -15.25 12.01
N MET A 201 1.85 -15.50 10.75
CA MET A 201 3.11 -16.19 10.44
C MET A 201 4.35 -15.42 10.87
N ASN A 202 4.29 -14.09 10.93
CA ASN A 202 5.42 -13.28 11.39
C ASN A 202 5.64 -13.41 12.91
N ASN A 203 4.56 -13.60 13.69
CA ASN A 203 4.57 -13.84 15.13
C ASN A 203 5.27 -12.74 15.97
N LYS A 204 5.41 -11.51 15.43
CA LYS A 204 5.94 -10.35 16.17
C LYS A 204 4.87 -9.33 16.56
N PHE A 205 3.65 -9.48 16.05
CA PHE A 205 2.54 -8.56 16.28
C PHE A 205 1.25 -9.33 16.57
N THR A 206 0.39 -8.73 17.40
CA THR A 206 -0.99 -9.15 17.61
C THR A 206 -1.93 -8.27 16.78
N ILE A 207 -3.02 -8.86 16.28
CA ILE A 207 -4.05 -8.12 15.56
C ILE A 207 -5.07 -7.64 16.60
N GLU A 208 -5.06 -6.34 16.91
CA GLU A 208 -6.04 -5.75 17.83
C GLU A 208 -7.40 -5.56 17.17
N ARG A 209 -7.41 -5.20 15.87
CA ARG A 209 -8.61 -4.97 15.07
C ARG A 209 -8.31 -5.14 13.59
N MET A 210 -9.19 -5.82 12.87
CA MET A 210 -9.15 -5.92 11.41
C MET A 210 -10.56 -5.80 10.86
N GLU A 211 -10.78 -4.81 9.99
CA GLU A 211 -12.09 -4.51 9.44
C GLU A 211 -11.98 -4.12 7.97
N PHE A 212 -13.03 -4.45 7.22
CA PHE A 212 -13.19 -3.95 5.87
C PHE A 212 -13.95 -2.63 5.90
N LEU A 213 -13.32 -1.55 5.44
CA LEU A 213 -13.96 -0.25 5.30
C LEU A 213 -14.59 -0.15 3.92
N SER A 214 -15.93 -0.13 3.84
CA SER A 214 -16.62 0.22 2.60
C SER A 214 -16.46 1.72 2.33
N GLN A 215 -16.13 2.07 1.09
CA GLN A 215 -16.27 3.46 0.67
C GLN A 215 -17.76 3.83 0.69
N PRO A 216 -18.13 5.01 1.21
CA PRO A 216 -19.52 5.43 1.19
C PRO A 216 -20.05 5.47 -0.24
N GLU A 217 -21.24 4.92 -0.48
CA GLU A 217 -21.91 4.75 -1.79
C GLU A 217 -22.23 6.06 -2.56
N LYS A 218 -21.63 7.20 -2.19
CA LYS A 218 -22.08 8.54 -2.59
C LYS A 218 -21.24 9.25 -3.65
N GLU A 219 -20.10 8.72 -4.09
CA GLU A 219 -19.42 9.30 -5.25
C GLU A 219 -20.07 8.78 -6.54
N SER A 220 -20.76 9.66 -7.26
CA SER A 220 -21.10 9.40 -8.65
C SER A 220 -19.83 9.00 -9.42
N PHE A 221 -19.89 7.92 -10.20
CA PHE A 221 -18.77 7.53 -11.05
C PHE A 221 -18.51 8.64 -12.07
N ASP A 222 -17.47 9.45 -11.83
CA ASP A 222 -16.96 10.44 -12.77
C ASP A 222 -15.80 9.81 -13.57
N PRO A 223 -16.01 9.46 -14.85
CA PRO A 223 -15.00 8.81 -15.67
C PRO A 223 -13.74 9.65 -15.85
N ILE A 224 -13.87 10.98 -15.91
CA ILE A 224 -12.74 11.90 -16.10
C ILE A 224 -11.89 11.89 -14.84
N LEU A 225 -12.53 12.06 -13.67
CA LEU A 225 -11.82 12.03 -12.39
C LEU A 225 -11.12 10.68 -12.16
N LYS A 226 -11.79 9.56 -12.42
CA LYS A 226 -11.18 8.23 -12.27
C LYS A 226 -10.02 8.01 -13.25
N SER A 227 -10.12 8.51 -14.48
CA SER A 227 -9.01 8.46 -15.44
C SER A 227 -7.81 9.30 -14.98
N LEU A 228 -8.04 10.49 -14.42
CA LEU A 228 -6.98 11.32 -13.85
C LEU A 228 -6.31 10.67 -12.64
N HIS A 229 -7.09 10.04 -11.76
CA HIS A 229 -6.55 9.27 -10.63
C HIS A 229 -5.65 8.12 -11.12
N MET A 230 -6.10 7.35 -12.12
CA MET A 230 -5.28 6.27 -12.68
C MET A 230 -4.00 6.77 -13.32
N ARG A 231 -4.05 7.90 -14.04
CA ARG A 231 -2.84 8.52 -14.58
C ARG A 231 -1.89 8.91 -13.46
N ALA A 232 -2.36 9.60 -12.42
CA ALA A 232 -1.52 10.02 -11.30
C ALA A 232 -0.84 8.83 -10.58
N ILE A 233 -1.50 7.67 -10.55
CA ILE A 233 -0.95 6.44 -9.96
C ILE A 233 0.07 5.75 -10.87
N ALA A 234 -0.15 5.76 -12.18
CA ALA A 234 0.58 4.89 -13.12
C ALA A 234 1.57 5.62 -14.03
N GLU A 235 1.57 6.95 -14.11
CA GLU A 235 2.41 7.74 -15.03
C GLU A 235 3.92 7.53 -14.80
N GLY A 236 4.34 7.23 -13.57
CA GLY A 236 5.74 6.88 -13.29
C GLY A 236 6.14 5.45 -13.67
N ILE A 237 5.20 4.62 -14.12
CA ILE A 237 5.37 3.18 -14.34
C ILE A 237 5.11 2.78 -15.80
N ILE A 238 4.18 3.47 -16.48
CA ILE A 238 3.70 3.18 -17.86
C ILE A 238 4.51 3.94 -18.91
#